data_AF-A0A9D2G236-F1
#
_entry.id   AF-A0A9D2G236-F1
#
_cell.length_a   1.000
_cell.length_b   1.000
_cell.length_c   1.000
_cell.angle_alpha   90.00
_cell.angle_beta   90.00
_cell.angle_gamma   90.00
#
_symmetry.space_group_name_H-M   'P 1'
#
loop_
_entity.id
_entity.type
_entity.pdbx_description
1 polymer ?
#
loop_
_entity_poly.entity_id
_entity_poly.type
_entity_poly.pdbx_seq_one_letter_code
_entity_poly.pdbx_strand_id
1 'polypeptide(L)'
;MNKKRLTYIKSEQGYLLISTIFFLVFSGLFSHSLIRISGNQIMQLRQFKTAYEAKAVMNMGEVLLEDYMEEENISPKKGKIKTSVGDINIKKKSEINYQLTITLENGEIFSKEIKVKSKKIDKPPEETEEKEDENVEVNKEKEVNRE
;
A
#
# COMPACT_ATOMS: atom_id res chain seq x y z
N MET A 1 14.55 -62.97 -51.44
CA MET A 1 14.51 -62.02 -50.31
C MET A 1 13.56 -62.58 -49.25
N ASN A 2 14.02 -62.74 -48.01
CA ASN A 2 13.36 -63.59 -47.00
C ASN A 2 12.11 -62.90 -46.42
N LYS A 3 10.90 -63.48 -46.58
CA LYS A 3 9.61 -62.88 -46.17
C LYS A 3 9.62 -62.35 -44.73
N LYS A 4 10.31 -63.04 -43.81
CA LYS A 4 10.47 -62.63 -42.41
C LYS A 4 11.16 -61.28 -42.22
N ARG A 5 12.18 -60.95 -43.04
CA ARG A 5 12.84 -59.64 -43.01
C ARG A 5 11.91 -58.52 -43.51
N LEU A 6 11.09 -58.81 -44.52
CA LEU A 6 10.14 -57.83 -45.06
C LEU A 6 9.05 -57.47 -44.04
N THR A 7 8.52 -58.48 -43.33
CA THR A 7 7.51 -58.26 -42.28
C THR A 7 8.07 -57.50 -41.09
N TYR A 8 9.32 -57.79 -40.69
CA TYR A 8 10.00 -57.09 -39.60
C TYR A 8 10.21 -55.59 -39.93
N ILE A 9 10.76 -55.27 -41.10
CA ILE A 9 10.96 -53.88 -41.55
C ILE A 9 9.62 -53.13 -41.61
N LYS A 10 8.56 -53.79 -42.09
CA LYS A 10 7.21 -53.20 -42.13
C LYS A 10 6.63 -52.94 -40.74
N SER A 11 6.88 -53.84 -39.77
CA SER A 11 6.46 -53.64 -38.37
C SER A 11 7.23 -52.51 -37.68
N GLU A 12 8.53 -52.38 -37.97
CA GLU A 12 9.39 -51.34 -37.40
C GLU A 12 9.00 -49.95 -37.90
N GLN A 13 8.71 -49.82 -39.20
CA GLN A 13 8.18 -48.58 -39.80
C GLN A 13 6.80 -48.21 -39.24
N GLY A 14 5.93 -49.20 -39.03
CA GLY A 14 4.61 -48.98 -38.41
C GLY A 14 4.74 -48.47 -36.98
N TYR A 15 5.62 -49.07 -36.18
CA TYR A 15 5.89 -48.64 -34.82
C TYR A 15 6.48 -47.22 -34.77
N LEU A 16 7.42 -46.90 -35.68
CA LEU A 16 8.03 -45.58 -35.78
C LEU A 16 7.03 -44.50 -36.17
N LEU A 17 6.09 -44.80 -37.09
CA LEU A 17 5.03 -43.87 -37.43
C LEU A 17 4.09 -43.61 -36.24
N ILE A 18 3.69 -44.67 -35.54
CA ILE A 18 2.80 -44.59 -34.38
C ILE A 18 3.47 -43.80 -33.24
N SER A 19 4.74 -44.07 -32.94
CA SER A 19 5.48 -43.36 -31.90
C SER A 19 5.66 -41.88 -32.24
N THR A 20 5.89 -41.54 -33.52
CA THR A 20 5.99 -40.16 -33.98
C THR A 20 4.67 -39.43 -33.80
N ILE A 21 3.53 -40.05 -34.14
CA ILE A 21 2.20 -39.46 -33.93
C ILE A 21 1.93 -39.23 -32.45
N PHE A 22 2.21 -40.22 -31.59
CA PHE A 22 2.06 -40.06 -30.14
C PHE A 22 2.96 -38.94 -29.59
N PHE A 23 4.20 -38.85 -30.05
CA PHE A 23 5.11 -37.79 -29.67
C PHE A 23 4.58 -36.41 -30.08
N LEU A 24 4.01 -36.30 -31.29
CA LEU A 24 3.47 -35.04 -31.81
C LEU A 24 2.24 -34.59 -31.01
N VAL A 25 1.33 -35.53 -30.70
CA VAL A 25 0.15 -35.26 -29.85
C VAL A 25 0.59 -34.87 -28.44
N PHE A 26 1.52 -35.63 -27.84
CA PHE A 26 2.03 -35.34 -26.51
C PHE A 26 2.72 -33.98 -26.45
N SER A 27 3.57 -33.67 -27.43
CA SER A 27 4.24 -32.38 -27.54
C SER A 27 3.24 -31.23 -27.67
N GLY A 28 2.18 -31.39 -28.46
CA GLY A 28 1.12 -30.39 -28.58
C GLY A 28 0.39 -30.13 -27.26
N LEU A 29 -0.02 -31.20 -26.56
CA LEU A 29 -0.68 -31.08 -25.25
C LEU A 29 0.25 -30.48 -24.19
N PHE A 30 1.52 -30.86 -24.22
CA PHE A 30 2.56 -30.33 -23.33
C PHE A 30 2.77 -28.83 -23.57
N SER A 31 2.99 -28.41 -24.81
CA SER A 31 3.13 -26.99 -25.18
C SER A 31 1.89 -26.18 -24.81
N HIS A 32 0.69 -26.70 -25.07
CA HIS A 32 -0.56 -26.03 -24.69
C HIS A 32 -0.66 -25.81 -23.18
N SER A 33 -0.29 -26.83 -22.39
CA SER A 33 -0.28 -26.75 -20.93
C SER A 33 0.73 -25.70 -20.43
N LEU A 34 1.93 -25.69 -21.02
CA LEU A 34 2.99 -24.76 -20.66
C LEU A 34 2.58 -23.31 -20.93
N ILE A 35 1.97 -23.03 -22.10
CA ILE A 35 1.44 -21.70 -22.44
C ILE A 35 0.43 -21.23 -21.40
N ARG A 36 -0.49 -22.11 -20.98
CA ARG A 36 -1.51 -21.78 -19.97
C ARG A 36 -0.89 -21.45 -18.61
N ILE A 37 0.07 -22.26 -18.17
CA ILE A 37 0.77 -22.05 -16.89
C ILE A 37 1.55 -20.73 -16.93
N SER A 38 2.32 -20.49 -17.99
CA SER A 38 3.07 -19.25 -18.16
C SER A 38 2.16 -18.02 -18.23
N GLY A 39 1.03 -18.10 -18.95
CA GLY A 39 0.05 -17.03 -19.00
C GLY A 39 -0.50 -16.66 -17.61
N ASN A 40 -0.86 -17.68 -16.81
CA ASN A 40 -1.31 -17.47 -15.44
C ASN A 40 -0.22 -16.85 -14.55
N GLN A 41 1.03 -17.32 -14.66
CA GLN A 41 2.15 -16.77 -13.88
C GLN A 41 2.42 -15.29 -14.25
N ILE A 42 2.38 -14.94 -15.53
CA ILE A 42 2.54 -13.55 -15.99
C ILE A 42 1.42 -12.68 -15.44
N MET A 43 0.18 -13.17 -15.46
CA MET A 43 -0.97 -12.44 -14.92
C MET A 43 -0.81 -12.21 -13.41
N GLN A 44 -0.41 -13.24 -12.66
CA GLN A 44 -0.14 -13.11 -11.22
C GLN A 44 0.98 -12.09 -10.95
N LEU A 45 2.08 -12.14 -11.69
CA LEU A 45 3.18 -11.18 -11.56
C LEU A 45 2.72 -9.74 -11.80
N ARG A 46 1.86 -9.51 -12.79
CA ARG A 46 1.27 -8.19 -13.05
C ARG A 46 0.42 -7.74 -11.87
N GLN A 47 -0.48 -8.58 -11.37
CA GLN A 47 -1.31 -8.27 -10.21
C GLN A 47 -0.48 -7.97 -8.95
N PHE A 48 0.57 -8.76 -8.70
CA PHE A 48 1.50 -8.51 -7.60
C PHE A 48 2.18 -7.15 -7.76
N LYS A 49 2.76 -6.87 -8.94
CA LYS A 49 3.41 -5.58 -9.22
C LYS A 49 2.46 -4.42 -8.92
N THR A 50 1.24 -4.47 -9.46
CA THR A 50 0.24 -3.41 -9.26
C THR A 50 -0.15 -3.25 -7.79
N ALA A 51 -0.34 -4.35 -7.06
CA ALA A 51 -0.64 -4.31 -5.63
C ALA A 51 0.52 -3.73 -4.81
N TYR A 52 1.78 -4.04 -5.18
CA TYR A 52 2.97 -3.46 -4.54
C TYR A 52 3.08 -1.96 -4.81
N GLU A 53 2.87 -1.53 -6.05
CA GLU A 53 2.87 -0.11 -6.43
C GLU A 53 1.77 0.66 -5.68
N ALA A 54 0.53 0.15 -5.68
CA ALA A 54 -0.57 0.75 -4.95
C ALA A 54 -0.26 0.88 -3.45
N LYS A 55 0.27 -0.18 -2.84
CA LYS A 55 0.63 -0.19 -1.42
C LYS A 55 1.76 0.80 -1.10
N ALA A 56 2.79 0.87 -1.94
CA ALA A 56 3.90 1.79 -1.76
C ALA A 56 3.42 3.25 -1.83
N VAL A 57 2.62 3.59 -2.85
CA VAL A 57 2.09 4.93 -3.04
C VAL A 57 1.11 5.31 -1.93
N MET A 58 0.27 4.37 -1.47
CA MET A 58 -0.62 4.59 -0.32
C MET A 58 0.15 4.90 0.96
N ASN A 59 1.20 4.14 1.26
CA ASN A 59 2.02 4.38 2.44
C ASN A 59 2.76 5.71 2.33
N MET A 60 3.26 6.07 1.14
CA MET A 60 3.86 7.38 0.90
C MET A 60 2.83 8.51 1.13
N GLY A 61 1.60 8.35 0.65
CA GLY A 61 0.53 9.33 0.86
C GLY A 61 0.11 9.48 2.33
N GLU A 62 0.21 8.40 3.11
CA GLU A 62 -0.01 8.42 4.56
C GLU A 62 1.09 9.25 5.25
N VAL A 63 2.36 8.94 4.98
CA VAL A 63 3.50 9.70 5.54
C VAL A 63 3.43 11.17 5.16
N LEU A 64 3.19 11.50 3.88
CA LEU A 64 3.07 12.89 3.44
C LEU A 64 1.91 13.65 4.10
N LEU A 65 0.82 12.95 4.42
CA LEU A 65 -0.30 13.56 5.14
C LEU A 65 0.04 13.77 6.62
N GLU A 66 0.74 12.82 7.23
CA GLU A 66 1.24 12.97 8.61
C GLU A 66 2.22 14.14 8.70
N ASP A 67 3.23 14.19 7.82
CA ASP A 67 4.22 15.27 7.75
C ASP A 67 3.55 16.64 7.55
N TYR A 68 2.61 16.74 6.61
CA TYR A 68 1.86 17.99 6.37
C TYR A 68 1.08 18.44 7.61
N MET A 69 0.45 17.50 8.33
CA MET A 69 -0.29 17.83 9.55
C MET A 69 0.63 18.22 10.71
N GLU A 70 1.85 17.67 10.76
CA GLU A 70 2.86 18.03 11.75
C GLU A 70 3.49 19.40 11.48
N GLU A 71 3.82 19.71 10.23
CA GLU A 71 4.47 20.98 9.84
C GLU A 71 3.51 22.17 9.85
N GLU A 72 2.34 22.02 9.23
CA GLU A 72 1.40 23.13 9.06
C GLU A 72 0.42 23.26 10.23
N ASN A 73 0.34 22.25 11.11
CA ASN A 73 -0.63 22.19 12.22
C ASN A 73 -2.10 22.34 11.74
N ILE A 74 -2.36 22.07 10.46
CA ILE A 74 -3.67 22.20 9.81
C ILE A 74 -4.17 20.80 9.46
N SER A 75 -5.46 20.56 9.68
CA SER A 75 -6.15 19.33 9.30
C SER A 75 -6.91 19.52 7.98
N PRO A 76 -6.37 19.09 6.82
CA PRO A 76 -6.97 19.36 5.53
C PRO A 76 -8.27 18.57 5.33
N LYS A 77 -9.33 19.20 4.82
CA LYS A 77 -10.60 18.49 4.54
C LYS A 77 -10.49 17.58 3.30
N LYS A 78 -9.72 18.03 2.30
CA LYS A 78 -9.46 17.35 1.04
C LYS A 78 -8.06 17.68 0.56
N GLY A 79 -7.44 16.77 -0.17
CA GLY A 79 -6.14 16.98 -0.80
C GLY A 79 -5.97 16.07 -2.02
N LYS A 80 -5.01 16.42 -2.88
CA LYS A 80 -4.62 15.59 -4.01
C LYS A 80 -3.10 15.55 -4.09
N ILE A 81 -2.52 14.35 -4.07
CA ILE A 81 -1.09 14.12 -4.27
C ILE A 81 -0.93 13.48 -5.64
N LYS A 82 -0.17 14.14 -6.51
CA LYS A 82 0.19 13.57 -7.81
C LYS A 82 1.46 12.76 -7.65
N THR A 83 1.44 11.52 -8.11
CA THR A 83 2.64 10.67 -8.18
C THR A 83 2.86 10.21 -9.63
N SER A 84 4.04 9.71 -9.93
CA SER A 84 4.36 9.16 -11.26
C SER A 84 3.58 7.88 -11.61
N VAL A 85 2.95 7.23 -10.63
CA VAL A 85 2.25 5.95 -10.81
C VAL A 85 0.73 6.12 -10.73
N GLY A 86 0.26 7.29 -10.25
CA GLY A 86 -1.15 7.58 -10.08
C GLY A 86 -1.43 8.78 -9.19
N ASP A 87 -2.69 9.13 -9.09
CA ASP A 87 -3.17 10.24 -8.28
C ASP A 87 -3.78 9.72 -6.97
N ILE A 88 -3.33 10.26 -5.84
CA ILE A 88 -3.93 10.01 -4.53
C ILE A 88 -4.89 11.15 -4.20
N ASN A 89 -6.14 10.81 -3.93
CA ASN A 89 -7.12 11.74 -3.37
C ASN A 89 -7.29 11.47 -1.88
N ILE A 90 -7.14 12.52 -1.09
CA ILE A 90 -7.31 12.49 0.37
C ILE A 90 -8.67 13.10 0.70
N LYS A 91 -9.45 12.40 1.50
CA LYS A 91 -10.74 12.89 2.01
C LYS A 91 -10.81 12.67 3.52
N LYS A 92 -11.01 13.75 4.28
CA LYS A 92 -11.26 13.67 5.72
C LYS A 92 -12.62 13.05 5.98
N LYS A 93 -12.67 11.99 6.80
CA LYS A 93 -13.92 11.37 7.28
C LYS A 93 -14.29 11.83 8.68
N SER A 94 -13.30 12.05 9.54
CA SER A 94 -13.48 12.51 10.93
C SER A 94 -12.27 13.36 11.34
N GLU A 95 -12.20 13.85 12.58
CA GLU A 95 -11.04 14.63 13.06
C GLU A 95 -9.71 13.90 12.90
N ILE A 96 -9.70 12.60 13.15
CA ILE A 96 -8.50 11.74 13.11
C ILE A 96 -8.49 10.72 11.96
N ASN A 97 -9.60 10.58 11.24
CA ASN A 97 -9.76 9.55 10.20
C ASN A 97 -9.73 10.17 8.80
N TYR A 98 -8.86 9.63 7.96
CA TYR A 98 -8.75 9.99 6.55
C TYR A 98 -8.93 8.79 5.64
N GLN A 99 -9.54 9.02 4.49
CA GLN A 99 -9.61 8.05 3.41
C GLN A 99 -8.65 8.49 2.31
N LEU A 100 -7.70 7.63 1.99
CA LEU A 100 -6.81 7.77 0.85
C LEU A 100 -7.35 6.88 -0.26
N THR A 101 -7.63 7.49 -1.41
CA THR A 101 -8.06 6.77 -2.61
C THR A 101 -7.05 7.04 -3.71
N ILE A 102 -6.35 6.00 -4.15
CA ILE A 102 -5.42 6.07 -5.28
C ILE A 102 -6.12 5.60 -6.55
N THR A 103 -5.90 6.32 -7.64
CA THR A 103 -6.23 5.89 -9.00
C THR A 103 -4.93 5.74 -9.75
N LEU A 104 -4.59 4.50 -10.09
CA LEU A 104 -3.40 4.16 -10.86
C LEU A 104 -3.59 4.50 -12.35
N GLU A 105 -2.50 4.59 -13.10
CA GLU A 105 -2.53 4.87 -14.55
C GLU A 105 -3.32 3.83 -15.36
N ASN A 106 -3.36 2.57 -14.89
CA ASN A 106 -4.14 1.51 -15.50
C ASN A 106 -5.66 1.61 -15.21
N GLY A 107 -6.10 2.63 -14.46
CA GLY A 107 -7.48 2.86 -14.08
C GLY A 107 -7.95 2.09 -12.84
N GLU A 108 -7.09 1.27 -12.22
CA GLU A 108 -7.44 0.58 -10.98
C GLU A 108 -7.50 1.56 -9.80
N ILE A 109 -8.46 1.33 -8.90
CA ILE A 109 -8.72 2.20 -7.75
C ILE A 109 -8.54 1.40 -6.47
N PHE A 110 -7.70 1.92 -5.56
CA PHE A 110 -7.51 1.35 -4.23
C PHE A 110 -7.88 2.39 -3.17
N SER A 111 -8.46 1.94 -2.05
CA SER A 111 -8.83 2.81 -0.94
C SER A 111 -8.34 2.24 0.39
N LYS A 112 -7.75 3.10 1.23
CA LYS A 112 -7.29 2.78 2.57
C LYS A 112 -7.79 3.86 3.54
N GLU A 113 -8.29 3.43 4.69
CA GLU A 113 -8.58 4.34 5.80
C GLU A 113 -7.41 4.36 6.76
N ILE A 114 -6.97 5.55 7.15
CA ILE A 114 -5.86 5.77 8.06
C ILE A 114 -6.30 6.63 9.24
N LYS A 115 -5.65 6.42 10.38
CA LYS A 115 -5.86 7.14 11.63
C LYS A 115 -4.63 7.96 11.94
N VAL A 116 -4.71 9.26 11.71
CA VAL A 116 -3.62 10.19 12.02
C VAL A 116 -3.78 10.65 13.47
N LYS A 117 -2.71 10.52 14.27
CA LYS A 117 -2.69 11.01 15.65
C LYS A 117 -2.53 12.52 15.64
N SER A 118 -3.62 13.27 15.84
CA SER A 118 -3.51 14.71 16.11
C SER A 118 -2.76 14.91 17.43
N LYS A 119 -1.60 15.57 17.43
CA LYS A 119 -1.13 16.23 18.66
C LYS A 119 -2.20 17.26 19.03
N LYS A 120 -2.63 17.24 20.28
CA LYS A 120 -3.44 18.34 20.82
C LYS A 120 -2.55 19.58 20.74
N ILE A 121 -3.05 20.61 20.08
CA ILE A 121 -2.48 21.95 20.15
C ILE A 121 -2.66 22.36 21.61
N ASP A 122 -1.59 22.30 22.40
CA ASP A 122 -1.56 23.01 23.68
C ASP A 122 -1.70 24.49 23.32
N LYS A 123 -2.88 25.05 23.62
CA LYS A 123 -3.09 26.50 23.56
C LYS A 123 -1.94 27.15 24.33
N PRO A 124 -1.22 28.14 23.77
CA PRO A 124 -0.30 28.93 24.58
C PRO A 124 -1.10 29.52 25.75
N PRO A 125 -0.54 29.50 26.98
CA PRO A 125 -1.20 30.13 28.11
C PRO A 125 -1.43 31.60 27.75
N GLU A 126 -2.64 32.10 27.99
CA GLU A 126 -2.92 33.52 27.99
C GLU A 126 -1.93 34.20 28.96
N GLU A 127 -0.95 34.91 28.39
CA GLU A 127 -0.19 35.94 29.09
C GLU A 127 -1.20 36.97 29.60
N THR A 128 -1.53 36.87 30.89
CA THR A 128 -2.14 38.00 31.59
C THR A 128 -0.97 38.88 32.06
N GLU A 129 -0.66 39.90 31.27
CA GLU A 129 0.24 40.97 31.67
C GLU A 129 -0.44 41.91 32.67
N GLU A 130 0.39 42.39 33.61
CA GLU A 130 0.27 43.60 34.45
C GLU A 130 -0.66 43.52 35.68
N LYS A 131 -0.24 43.85 36.92
CA LYS A 131 0.64 44.95 37.35
C LYS A 131 1.41 44.66 38.65
N GLU A 132 2.67 45.08 38.67
CA GLU A 132 3.39 45.50 39.87
C GLU A 132 2.69 46.75 40.44
N ASP A 133 2.41 46.75 41.75
CA ASP A 133 2.33 47.98 42.54
C ASP A 133 2.98 47.70 43.90
N GLU A 134 4.03 48.46 44.17
CA GLU A 134 4.71 48.60 45.45
C GLU A 134 3.70 49.01 46.53
N ASN A 135 3.69 48.31 47.67
CA ASN A 135 3.68 49.01 48.95
C ASN A 135 4.24 48.14 50.07
N VAL A 136 5.37 48.60 50.58
CA VAL A 136 6.01 48.18 51.82
C VAL A 136 5.22 48.80 52.97
N GLU A 137 4.71 47.99 53.90
CA GLU A 137 4.52 48.44 55.27
C GLU A 137 4.85 47.34 56.28
N VAL A 138 5.77 47.70 57.17
CA VAL A 138 6.36 46.93 58.26
C VAL A 138 5.64 47.30 59.56
N ASN A 139 5.22 46.32 60.36
CA ASN A 139 5.35 46.28 61.84
C ASN A 139 4.59 45.08 62.44
N LYS A 140 5.28 44.21 63.22
CA LYS A 140 5.19 44.01 64.70
C LYS A 140 3.83 43.47 65.18
N GLU A 141 3.67 42.56 66.15
CA GLU A 141 4.52 41.97 67.18
C GLU A 141 3.78 40.74 67.77
N LYS A 142 4.49 39.97 68.61
CA LYS A 142 4.02 38.87 69.48
C LYS A 142 2.87 39.25 70.42
N GLU A 143 1.99 38.28 70.73
CA GLU A 143 1.49 37.90 72.10
C GLU A 143 0.58 36.65 71.95
N VAL A 144 0.91 35.47 72.49
CA VAL A 144 0.76 34.96 73.88
C VAL A 144 -0.70 34.84 74.37
N ASN A 145 -1.22 33.60 74.40
CA ASN A 145 -1.98 32.93 75.48
C ASN A 145 -2.66 31.68 74.89
N ARG A 146 -2.36 30.43 75.29
CA ARG A 146 -2.80 29.72 76.51
C ARG A 146 -4.28 29.93 76.84
N GLU A 147 -5.08 28.94 76.47
CA GLU A 147 -6.05 28.26 77.36
C GLU A 147 -6.05 26.76 77.01
#